data_AF-A0A5B9Y9L0-F1
#
_entry.id   AF-A0A5B9Y9L0-F1
#
_cell.length_a   1.000
_cell.length_b   1.000
_cell.length_c   1.000
_cell.angle_alpha   90.00
_cell.angle_beta   90.00
_cell.angle_gamma   90.00
#
_symmetry.space_group_name_H-M   'P 1'
#
loop_
_entity.id
_entity.type
_entity.pdbx_description
1 polymer ?
#
loop_
_entity_poly.entity_id
_entity_poly.type
_entity_poly.pdbx_seq_one_letter_code
_entity_poly.pdbx_strand_id
1 'polypeptide(L)'
;MSKYEVILDTLPAKEDRIEVLFRQAGDGFIQVEYGYEQRVELLDSFRILAVDAKLKKMNIKGLIETLPSLRANMIHFNPIVISPQALIDKIKEAEESITGVEDMVIDSRIITLPIAFEDSQTKKAVEMYLKQVRPDAPNCQDGYNLEYMAQCNGCGVDDIKHMLLDTYWYNSGCGFWPGGGFFWPMDPRCKMIVPKYNPPRIWTPEGAVGIGGACLFTYTTATGGGYQLFGRTIPTFQFAMKHPQFKDSPFLYRPSGDRIKFVEVSEKEILDIYDHVHEKTDYVYNIEESQIVVKDYIDFLAQPEVVKGAKEFEERQAMGSKTAPKL
;
A
#
# COMPACT_ATOMS: atom_id res chain seq x y z
N MET A 1 23.05 -15.69 20.99
CA MET A 1 21.76 -15.65 20.26
C MET A 1 20.68 -15.31 21.27
N SER A 2 19.81 -14.36 20.95
CA SER A 2 18.71 -13.96 21.82
C SER A 2 17.75 -15.14 22.02
N LYS A 3 17.21 -15.31 23.23
CA LYS A 3 16.15 -16.28 23.57
C LYS A 3 14.87 -16.12 22.70
N TYR A 4 14.76 -15.04 21.95
CA TYR A 4 13.58 -14.64 21.18
C TYR A 4 13.89 -14.46 19.68
N GLU A 5 14.76 -15.29 19.12
CA GLU A 5 15.01 -15.27 17.68
C GLU A 5 13.78 -15.81 16.94
N VAL A 6 13.08 -14.90 16.25
CA VAL A 6 11.89 -15.22 15.46
C VAL A 6 12.22 -15.65 14.03
N ILE A 7 13.49 -15.54 13.64
CA ILE A 7 13.98 -15.96 12.32
C ILE A 7 14.25 -17.46 12.39
N LEU A 8 13.43 -18.23 11.68
CA LEU A 8 13.51 -19.67 11.58
C LEU A 8 14.63 -20.10 10.62
N ASP A 9 14.80 -19.35 9.54
CA ASP A 9 15.77 -19.62 8.49
C ASP A 9 16.03 -18.36 7.67
N THR A 10 17.08 -18.39 6.85
CA THR A 10 17.41 -17.34 5.88
C THR A 10 17.76 -17.93 4.53
N LEU A 11 17.52 -17.17 3.48
CA LEU A 11 18.09 -17.41 2.16
C LEU A 11 19.06 -16.27 1.85
N PRO A 12 20.36 -16.54 1.59
CA PRO A 12 21.33 -15.50 1.32
C PRO A 12 20.96 -14.64 0.10
N ALA A 13 21.44 -13.40 0.12
CA ALA A 13 21.39 -12.51 -1.03
C ALA A 13 22.15 -13.09 -2.22
N LYS A 14 21.70 -12.72 -3.42
CA LYS A 14 22.26 -13.07 -4.73
C LYS A 14 22.19 -11.81 -5.60
N GLU A 15 22.82 -11.84 -6.78
CA GLU A 15 22.84 -10.71 -7.72
C GLU A 15 21.45 -10.09 -8.01
N ASP A 16 20.39 -10.89 -8.10
CA ASP A 16 19.03 -10.46 -8.47
C ASP A 16 18.05 -10.35 -7.29
N ARG A 17 18.51 -10.52 -6.05
CA ARG A 17 17.65 -10.67 -4.85
C ARG A 17 18.42 -10.36 -3.56
N ILE A 18 17.86 -9.54 -2.69
CA ILE A 18 18.36 -9.36 -1.31
C ILE A 18 18.05 -10.57 -0.43
N GLU A 19 18.67 -10.69 0.74
CA GLU A 19 18.40 -11.81 1.64
C GLU A 19 16.91 -11.96 1.97
N VAL A 20 16.45 -13.21 2.07
CA VAL A 20 15.07 -13.54 2.45
C VAL A 20 15.06 -14.12 3.84
N LEU A 21 14.20 -13.58 4.69
CA LEU A 21 14.05 -13.97 6.09
C LEU A 21 12.76 -14.76 6.25
N PHE A 22 12.85 -15.92 6.89
CA PHE A 22 11.68 -16.74 7.24
C PHE A 22 11.39 -16.56 8.71
N ARG A 23 10.31 -15.85 9.05
CA ARG A 23 9.95 -15.53 10.43
C ARG A 23 8.75 -16.34 10.90
N GLN A 24 8.78 -16.79 12.14
CA GLN A 24 7.61 -17.35 12.81
C GLN A 24 6.56 -16.25 13.02
N ALA A 25 5.31 -16.49 12.61
CA ALA A 25 4.20 -15.55 12.71
C ALA A 25 2.95 -16.14 13.40
N GLY A 26 3.16 -17.12 14.28
CA GLY A 26 2.11 -17.93 14.93
C GLY A 26 2.31 -19.42 14.66
N ASP A 27 1.38 -20.25 15.14
CA ASP A 27 1.50 -21.72 15.03
C ASP A 27 1.32 -22.25 13.60
N GLY A 28 0.55 -21.54 12.77
CA GLY A 28 0.24 -21.89 11.39
C GLY A 28 0.65 -20.84 10.36
N PHE A 29 1.59 -19.95 10.71
CA PHE A 29 1.99 -18.85 9.84
C PHE A 29 3.50 -18.65 9.77
N ILE A 30 4.01 -18.44 8.56
CA ILE A 30 5.37 -17.99 8.28
C ILE A 30 5.29 -16.66 7.53
N GLN A 31 5.99 -15.65 8.03
CA GLN A 31 6.20 -14.42 7.29
C GLN A 31 7.52 -14.53 6.53
N VAL A 32 7.45 -14.51 5.21
CA VAL A 32 8.60 -14.40 4.32
C VAL A 32 8.85 -12.91 4.09
N GLU A 33 10.04 -12.39 4.42
CA GLU A 33 10.36 -10.96 4.33
C GLU A 33 11.67 -10.75 3.56
N TYR A 34 11.69 -9.75 2.68
CA TYR A 34 12.89 -9.40 1.92
C TYR A 34 13.69 -8.32 2.66
N GLY A 35 14.92 -8.66 3.03
CA GLY A 35 15.87 -7.78 3.70
C GLY A 35 15.66 -7.66 5.22
N TYR A 36 16.74 -7.36 5.94
CA TYR A 36 16.63 -6.91 7.35
C TYR A 36 16.11 -5.47 7.46
N GLU A 37 16.53 -4.61 6.54
CA GLU A 37 16.21 -3.18 6.55
C GLU A 37 14.88 -2.90 5.85
N GLN A 38 14.10 -1.98 6.43
CA GLN A 38 12.85 -1.54 5.83
C GLN A 38 13.13 -0.69 4.59
N ARG A 39 12.56 -1.07 3.44
CA ARG A 39 12.67 -0.34 2.17
C ARG A 39 11.35 -0.38 1.39
N VAL A 40 11.18 0.57 0.48
CA VAL A 40 9.97 0.70 -0.34
C VAL A 40 10.35 0.55 -1.80
N GLU A 41 10.30 -0.69 -2.28
CA GLU A 41 10.97 -1.10 -3.51
C GLU A 41 10.05 -2.05 -4.28
N LEU A 42 9.47 -1.55 -5.37
CA LEU A 42 8.40 -2.26 -6.09
C LEU A 42 8.90 -3.56 -6.75
N LEU A 43 10.19 -3.63 -7.10
CA LEU A 43 10.82 -4.84 -7.64
C LEU A 43 10.75 -6.01 -6.64
N ASP A 44 10.84 -5.73 -5.35
CA ASP A 44 10.68 -6.75 -4.30
C ASP A 44 9.25 -7.33 -4.36
N SER A 45 8.24 -6.46 -4.57
CA SER A 45 6.85 -6.89 -4.71
C SER A 45 6.60 -7.71 -5.98
N PHE A 46 7.20 -7.32 -7.11
CA PHE A 46 7.08 -8.08 -8.35
C PHE A 46 7.67 -9.49 -8.21
N ARG A 47 8.84 -9.59 -7.57
CA ARG A 47 9.45 -10.90 -7.29
C ARG A 47 8.59 -11.74 -6.36
N ILE A 48 8.04 -11.14 -5.29
CA ILE A 48 7.12 -11.82 -4.38
C ILE A 48 5.90 -12.36 -5.13
N LEU A 49 5.32 -11.62 -6.07
CA LEU A 49 4.21 -12.09 -6.89
C LEU A 49 4.63 -13.27 -7.80
N ALA A 50 5.84 -13.25 -8.35
CA ALA A 50 6.35 -14.35 -9.16
C ALA A 50 6.53 -15.64 -8.33
N VAL A 51 7.08 -15.50 -7.12
CA VAL A 51 7.25 -16.60 -6.16
C VAL A 51 5.90 -17.13 -5.71
N ASP A 52 4.96 -16.23 -5.38
CA ASP A 52 3.59 -16.57 -5.01
C ASP A 52 2.87 -17.39 -6.10
N ALA A 53 2.99 -16.96 -7.36
CA ALA A 53 2.44 -17.68 -8.50
C ALA A 53 3.06 -19.07 -8.67
N LYS A 54 4.34 -19.26 -8.34
CA LYS A 54 4.99 -20.57 -8.32
C LYS A 54 4.50 -21.45 -7.18
N LEU A 55 4.42 -20.92 -5.96
CA LEU A 55 3.91 -21.65 -4.80
C LEU A 55 2.50 -22.20 -5.05
N LYS A 56 1.62 -21.38 -5.64
CA LYS A 56 0.26 -21.80 -6.04
C LYS A 56 0.26 -22.95 -7.05
N LYS A 57 1.25 -23.04 -7.94
CA LYS A 57 1.40 -24.12 -8.93
C LYS A 57 2.01 -25.40 -8.34
N MET A 58 2.74 -25.31 -7.23
CA MET A 58 3.39 -26.46 -6.60
C MET A 58 2.42 -27.41 -5.89
N ASN A 59 1.16 -27.01 -5.66
CA ASN A 59 0.14 -27.82 -4.98
C ASN A 59 0.64 -28.41 -3.64
N ILE A 60 1.32 -27.59 -2.84
CA ILE A 60 1.95 -28.00 -1.58
C ILE A 60 0.86 -28.45 -0.60
N LYS A 61 0.87 -29.74 -0.24
CA LYS A 61 -0.09 -30.29 0.72
C LYS A 61 0.13 -29.62 2.10
N GLY A 62 -0.92 -29.00 2.63
CA GLY A 62 -0.88 -28.28 3.90
C GLY A 62 -0.70 -26.76 3.76
N LEU A 63 -0.38 -26.23 2.58
CA LEU A 63 -0.49 -24.80 2.30
C LEU A 63 -1.97 -24.41 2.20
N ILE A 64 -2.40 -23.39 2.94
CA ILE A 64 -3.79 -22.94 2.99
C ILE A 64 -3.98 -21.70 2.12
N GLU A 65 -3.20 -20.65 2.38
CA GLU A 65 -3.27 -19.39 1.64
C GLU A 65 -1.93 -18.65 1.68
N THR A 66 -1.76 -17.74 0.73
CA THR A 66 -0.63 -16.82 0.63
C THR A 66 -1.15 -15.40 0.45
N LEU A 67 -0.49 -14.45 1.12
CA LEU A 67 -0.87 -13.04 1.13
C LEU A 67 0.37 -12.20 0.78
N PRO A 68 0.68 -12.06 -0.52
CA PRO A 68 1.78 -11.21 -0.96
C PRO A 68 1.49 -9.73 -0.65
N SER A 69 2.54 -9.00 -0.36
CA SER A 69 2.54 -7.55 -0.11
C SER A 69 3.79 -6.92 -0.72
N LEU A 70 4.11 -5.67 -0.37
CA LEU A 70 5.27 -4.96 -0.95
C LEU A 70 6.59 -5.72 -0.77
N ARG A 71 6.94 -6.09 0.47
CA ARG A 71 8.24 -6.71 0.80
C ARG A 71 8.12 -7.97 1.66
N ALA A 72 6.89 -8.44 1.85
CA ALA A 72 6.62 -9.65 2.62
C ALA A 72 5.51 -10.48 1.97
N ASN A 73 5.54 -11.78 2.20
CA ASN A 73 4.44 -12.70 1.92
C ASN A 73 4.09 -13.45 3.20
N MET A 74 2.84 -13.32 3.65
CA MET A 74 2.34 -14.13 4.76
C MET A 74 1.84 -15.46 4.24
N ILE A 75 2.39 -16.55 4.77
CA ILE A 75 2.09 -17.92 4.36
C ILE A 75 1.32 -18.60 5.50
N HIS A 76 0.06 -18.93 5.25
CA HIS A 76 -0.78 -19.69 6.17
C HIS A 76 -0.75 -21.17 5.79
N PHE A 77 -0.46 -22.02 6.75
CA PHE A 77 -0.34 -23.47 6.53
C PHE A 77 -0.88 -24.27 7.71
N ASN A 78 -1.15 -25.54 7.47
CA ASN A 78 -1.56 -26.50 8.50
C ASN A 78 -0.31 -27.21 9.07
N PRO A 79 0.11 -26.90 10.32
CA PRO A 79 1.32 -27.48 10.91
C PRO A 79 1.22 -28.98 11.22
N ILE A 80 0.02 -29.56 11.19
CA ILE A 80 -0.19 -31.02 11.34
C ILE A 80 0.13 -31.75 10.03
N VAL A 81 0.07 -31.05 8.89
CA VAL A 81 0.23 -31.63 7.55
C VAL A 81 1.64 -31.41 6.99
N ILE A 82 2.22 -30.23 7.21
CA ILE A 82 3.57 -29.86 6.76
C ILE A 82 4.31 -29.14 7.88
N SER A 83 5.57 -29.50 8.12
CA SER A 83 6.40 -28.81 9.10
C SER A 83 6.85 -27.43 8.57
N PRO A 84 7.12 -26.46 9.45
CA PRO A 84 7.62 -25.15 9.02
C PRO A 84 8.87 -25.24 8.13
N GLN A 85 9.84 -26.10 8.50
CA GLN A 85 11.07 -26.25 7.73
C GLN A 85 10.80 -26.83 6.33
N ALA A 86 9.95 -27.86 6.21
CA ALA A 86 9.62 -28.43 4.91
C ALA A 86 8.91 -27.42 4.00
N LEU A 87 8.10 -26.53 4.57
CA LEU A 87 7.48 -25.43 3.82
C LEU A 87 8.52 -24.37 3.41
N ILE A 88 9.43 -23.99 4.31
CA ILE A 88 10.54 -23.07 4.01
C ILE A 88 11.38 -23.62 2.85
N ASP A 89 11.72 -24.91 2.85
CA ASP A 89 12.50 -25.53 1.79
C ASP A 89 11.79 -25.45 0.44
N LYS A 90 10.45 -25.60 0.42
CA LYS A 90 9.63 -25.42 -0.79
C LYS A 90 9.58 -23.96 -1.25
N ILE A 91 9.57 -22.99 -0.33
CA ILE A 91 9.63 -21.57 -0.69
C ILE A 91 11.02 -21.22 -1.23
N LYS A 92 12.09 -21.74 -0.65
CA LYS A 92 13.46 -21.60 -1.17
C LYS A 92 13.60 -22.19 -2.57
N GLU A 93 12.99 -23.35 -2.83
CA GLU A 93 12.92 -23.95 -4.17
C GLU A 93 12.24 -23.01 -5.18
N ALA A 94 11.11 -22.41 -4.80
CA ALA A 94 10.42 -21.43 -5.64
C ALA A 94 11.27 -20.17 -5.88
N GLU A 95 11.87 -19.61 -4.84
CA GLU A 95 12.77 -18.46 -4.90
C GLU A 95 13.95 -18.69 -5.84
N GLU A 96 14.68 -19.79 -5.68
CA GLU A 96 15.88 -20.06 -6.49
C GLU A 96 15.56 -20.36 -7.95
N SER A 97 14.32 -20.75 -8.25
CA SER A 97 13.88 -20.97 -9.61
C SER A 97 13.50 -19.68 -10.37
N ILE A 98 13.46 -18.51 -9.72
CA ILE A 98 13.23 -17.21 -10.35
C ILE A 98 14.57 -16.56 -10.69
N THR A 99 14.85 -16.41 -11.98
CA THR A 99 16.01 -15.70 -12.54
C THR A 99 15.56 -14.30 -12.95
N GLY A 100 15.69 -13.33 -12.04
CA GLY A 100 15.29 -11.95 -12.30
C GLY A 100 13.78 -11.70 -12.36
N VAL A 101 13.42 -10.44 -12.51
CA VAL A 101 12.02 -9.95 -12.69
C VAL A 101 11.87 -9.01 -13.88
N GLU A 102 12.96 -8.67 -14.54
CA GLU A 102 13.05 -7.70 -15.63
C GLU A 102 12.11 -8.01 -16.79
N ASP A 103 11.99 -9.28 -17.18
CA ASP A 103 11.14 -9.70 -18.30
C ASP A 103 9.69 -9.98 -17.88
N MET A 104 9.31 -9.69 -16.63
CA MET A 104 7.95 -9.87 -16.18
C MET A 104 7.01 -8.84 -16.80
N VAL A 105 5.82 -9.33 -17.16
CA VAL A 105 4.68 -8.50 -17.53
C VAL A 105 3.56 -8.82 -16.54
N ILE A 106 3.08 -7.80 -15.84
CA ILE A 106 2.05 -7.92 -14.82
C ILE A 106 0.78 -7.28 -15.35
N ASP A 107 -0.30 -8.06 -15.46
CA ASP A 107 -1.62 -7.53 -15.79
C ASP A 107 -2.06 -6.53 -14.71
N SER A 108 -2.36 -5.30 -15.14
CA SER A 108 -2.52 -4.17 -14.23
C SER A 108 -3.57 -3.21 -14.77
N ARG A 109 -4.68 -3.06 -14.05
CA ARG A 109 -5.66 -2.03 -14.40
C ARG A 109 -5.17 -0.68 -13.95
N ILE A 110 -5.50 0.36 -14.71
CA ILE A 110 -5.39 1.75 -14.25
C ILE A 110 -6.79 2.21 -13.85
N ILE A 111 -6.95 2.54 -12.58
CA ILE A 111 -8.23 2.99 -12.00
C ILE A 111 -8.10 4.49 -11.70
N THR A 112 -8.87 5.31 -12.41
CA THR A 112 -8.91 6.74 -12.13
C THR A 112 -9.88 7.01 -10.99
N LEU A 113 -9.37 7.54 -9.88
CA LEU A 113 -10.14 7.84 -8.69
C LEU A 113 -10.28 9.35 -8.49
N PRO A 114 -11.50 9.90 -8.44
CA PRO A 114 -11.69 11.27 -8.00
C PRO A 114 -11.31 11.41 -6.52
N ILE A 115 -10.67 12.52 -6.15
CA ILE A 115 -10.31 12.84 -4.77
C ILE A 115 -10.74 14.27 -4.42
N ALA A 116 -11.44 14.43 -3.31
CA ALA A 116 -11.64 15.74 -2.69
C ALA A 116 -10.65 15.91 -1.54
N PHE A 117 -9.71 16.85 -1.67
CA PHE A 117 -8.76 17.15 -0.60
C PHE A 117 -9.46 17.83 0.58
N GLU A 118 -9.11 17.39 1.78
CA GLU A 118 -9.60 17.90 3.06
C GLU A 118 -11.11 18.10 3.15
N ASP A 119 -11.87 17.13 2.63
CA ASP A 119 -13.32 17.14 2.67
C ASP A 119 -13.87 17.16 4.12
N SER A 120 -15.15 17.52 4.26
CA SER A 120 -15.78 17.69 5.57
C SER A 120 -15.73 16.42 6.45
N GLN A 121 -15.79 15.21 5.87
CA GLN A 121 -15.80 13.98 6.67
C GLN A 121 -14.41 13.64 7.20
N THR A 122 -13.36 13.84 6.40
CA THR A 122 -11.99 13.60 6.88
C THR A 122 -11.57 14.67 7.90
N LYS A 123 -11.95 15.94 7.70
CA LYS A 123 -11.81 17.00 8.72
C LYS A 123 -12.51 16.64 10.03
N LYS A 124 -13.75 16.14 9.96
CA LYS A 124 -14.50 15.69 11.13
C LYS A 124 -13.79 14.55 11.87
N ALA A 125 -13.16 13.61 11.15
CA ALA A 125 -12.40 12.52 11.77
C ALA A 125 -11.20 13.04 12.57
N VAL A 126 -10.48 14.03 12.03
CA VAL A 126 -9.37 14.68 12.72
C VAL A 126 -9.86 15.51 13.91
N GLU A 127 -10.94 16.27 13.77
CA GLU A 127 -11.56 17.02 14.87
C GLU A 127 -11.97 16.09 16.02
N MET A 128 -12.62 14.97 15.72
CA MET A 128 -13.01 13.97 16.72
C MET A 128 -11.80 13.38 17.44
N TYR A 129 -10.72 13.08 16.71
CA TYR A 129 -9.48 12.57 17.29
C TYR A 129 -8.84 13.58 18.26
N LEU A 130 -8.75 14.85 17.87
CA LEU A 130 -8.23 15.90 18.75
C LEU A 130 -9.08 16.04 20.01
N LYS A 131 -10.41 16.01 19.87
CA LYS A 131 -11.32 16.16 21.00
C LYS A 131 -11.31 14.98 21.98
N GLN A 132 -11.14 13.75 21.47
CA GLN A 132 -11.43 12.54 22.25
C GLN A 132 -10.21 11.68 22.56
N VAL A 133 -9.13 11.80 21.77
CA VAL A 133 -8.00 10.86 21.84
C VAL A 133 -6.70 11.58 22.18
N ARG A 134 -6.32 12.61 21.41
CA ARG A 134 -5.05 13.33 21.61
C ARG A 134 -5.19 14.82 21.26
N PRO A 135 -5.59 15.69 22.22
CA PRO A 135 -5.77 17.13 21.98
C PRO A 135 -4.52 17.89 21.56
N ASP A 136 -3.34 17.39 21.89
CA ASP A 136 -2.04 18.00 21.63
C ASP A 136 -1.32 17.38 20.42
N ALA A 137 -2.03 16.65 19.56
CA ALA A 137 -1.46 15.86 18.48
C ALA A 137 -0.57 16.71 17.54
N PRO A 138 0.75 16.41 17.47
CA PRO A 138 1.70 17.24 16.73
C PRO A 138 1.41 17.37 15.23
N ASN A 139 0.83 16.34 14.62
CA ASN A 139 0.44 16.31 13.21
C ASN A 139 -0.82 17.13 12.86
N CYS A 140 -1.34 17.90 13.82
CA CYS A 140 -2.51 18.77 13.64
C CYS A 140 -2.28 20.18 14.24
N GLN A 141 -1.05 20.52 14.65
CA GLN A 141 -0.75 21.79 15.32
C GLN A 141 -0.73 22.97 14.34
N ASP A 142 -0.14 22.78 13.16
CA ASP A 142 0.08 23.83 12.17
C ASP A 142 -0.87 23.74 10.96
N GLY A 143 -2.03 23.10 11.14
CA GLY A 143 -3.00 22.90 10.06
C GLY A 143 -3.62 21.51 10.09
N TYR A 144 -4.05 21.06 8.92
CA TYR A 144 -4.52 19.71 8.69
C TYR A 144 -3.33 18.76 8.48
N ASN A 145 -3.59 17.48 8.19
CA ASN A 145 -2.47 16.55 7.99
C ASN A 145 -1.67 16.85 6.71
N LEU A 146 -2.22 17.56 5.72
CA LEU A 146 -1.48 17.95 4.52
C LEU A 146 -0.27 18.83 4.85
N GLU A 147 -0.43 19.80 5.76
CA GLU A 147 0.67 20.62 6.26
C GLU A 147 1.72 19.78 6.97
N TYR A 148 1.30 18.81 7.77
CA TYR A 148 2.22 17.88 8.42
C TYR A 148 2.98 17.01 7.41
N MET A 149 2.30 16.50 6.38
CA MET A 149 2.92 15.78 5.27
C MET A 149 3.98 16.64 4.58
N ALA A 150 3.66 17.91 4.31
CA ALA A 150 4.58 18.87 3.69
C ALA A 150 5.82 19.12 4.57
N GLN A 151 5.62 19.33 5.88
CA GLN A 151 6.70 19.47 6.86
C GLN A 151 7.63 18.25 6.90
N CYS A 152 7.08 17.03 7.00
CA CYS A 152 7.86 15.79 7.00
C CYS A 152 8.72 15.62 5.74
N ASN A 153 8.29 16.18 4.62
CA ASN A 153 8.94 16.03 3.32
C ASN A 153 9.72 17.28 2.87
N GLY A 154 9.81 18.31 3.71
CA GLY A 154 10.60 19.52 3.42
C GLY A 154 10.11 20.28 2.19
N CYS A 155 8.79 20.31 1.97
CA CYS A 155 8.16 20.89 0.79
C CYS A 155 6.87 21.65 1.17
N GLY A 156 6.17 22.22 0.19
CA GLY A 156 4.87 22.87 0.39
C GLY A 156 3.69 21.91 0.22
N VAL A 157 2.50 22.34 0.64
CA VAL A 157 1.25 21.56 0.44
C VAL A 157 0.95 21.34 -1.04
N ASP A 158 1.23 22.34 -1.89
CA ASP A 158 1.04 22.20 -3.34
C ASP A 158 1.96 21.11 -3.93
N ASP A 159 3.20 20.99 -3.45
CA ASP A 159 4.11 19.90 -3.84
C ASP A 159 3.53 18.54 -3.45
N ILE A 160 2.96 18.43 -2.24
CA ILE A 160 2.30 17.21 -1.77
C ILE A 160 1.13 16.83 -2.68
N LYS A 161 0.26 17.80 -3.01
CA LYS A 161 -0.87 17.56 -3.92
C LYS A 161 -0.39 17.13 -5.31
N HIS A 162 0.61 17.80 -5.88
CA HIS A 162 1.19 17.41 -7.16
C HIS A 162 1.72 15.97 -7.11
N MET A 163 2.48 15.59 -6.08
CA MET A 163 2.97 14.22 -5.92
C MET A 163 1.84 13.19 -5.76
N LEU A 164 0.73 13.55 -5.10
CA LEU A 164 -0.45 12.67 -4.96
C LEU A 164 -1.17 12.46 -6.30
N LEU A 165 -1.21 13.47 -7.17
CA LEU A 165 -1.98 13.47 -8.42
C LEU A 165 -1.19 12.97 -9.64
N ASP A 166 0.13 13.23 -9.70
CA ASP A 166 0.92 13.05 -10.93
C ASP A 166 1.49 11.64 -11.10
N THR A 167 1.60 10.86 -10.02
CA THR A 167 2.12 9.48 -10.08
C THR A 167 1.00 8.45 -10.17
N TYR A 168 1.36 7.27 -10.70
CA TYR A 168 0.56 6.07 -10.50
C TYR A 168 0.91 5.46 -9.15
N TRP A 169 -0.11 5.01 -8.43
CA TRP A 169 0.09 4.30 -7.18
C TRP A 169 -0.19 2.81 -7.36
N TYR A 170 0.86 2.00 -7.23
CA TYR A 170 0.81 0.54 -7.39
C TYR A 170 0.24 -0.14 -6.15
N ASN A 171 -0.79 -0.97 -6.34
CA ASN A 171 -1.39 -1.80 -5.30
C ASN A 171 -0.59 -3.08 -5.09
N SER A 172 0.09 -3.17 -3.95
CA SER A 172 0.85 -4.37 -3.57
C SER A 172 0.02 -5.45 -2.88
N GLY A 173 -1.20 -5.13 -2.44
CA GLY A 173 -1.96 -5.95 -1.51
C GLY A 173 -3.31 -5.32 -1.16
N CYS A 174 -4.35 -6.13 -1.02
CA CYS A 174 -5.61 -5.71 -0.39
C CYS A 174 -5.75 -6.33 1.00
N GLY A 175 -6.31 -5.59 1.94
CA GLY A 175 -6.49 -6.12 3.29
C GLY A 175 -7.44 -5.30 4.15
N PHE A 176 -6.88 -4.54 5.08
CA PHE A 176 -7.56 -3.88 6.20
C PHE A 176 -9.03 -3.46 5.95
N TRP A 177 -9.92 -4.06 6.74
CA TRP A 177 -11.37 -3.87 6.95
C TRP A 177 -12.24 -3.10 5.91
N PRO A 178 -12.88 -3.83 4.98
CA PRO A 178 -12.34 -4.95 4.23
C PRO A 178 -11.90 -4.50 2.82
N GLY A 179 -10.79 -5.04 2.33
CA GLY A 179 -10.35 -4.89 0.94
C GLY A 179 -9.75 -3.53 0.56
N GLY A 180 -9.40 -2.68 1.52
CA GLY A 180 -8.64 -1.47 1.22
C GLY A 180 -7.28 -1.81 0.62
N GLY A 181 -6.84 -1.01 -0.37
CA GLY A 181 -5.60 -1.24 -1.11
C GLY A 181 -4.39 -0.60 -0.45
N PHE A 182 -3.24 -1.28 -0.51
CA PHE A 182 -1.94 -0.78 -0.06
C PHE A 182 -1.13 -0.27 -1.26
N PHE A 183 -1.13 1.04 -1.41
CA PHE A 183 -0.66 1.74 -2.59
C PHE A 183 0.72 2.38 -2.38
N TRP A 184 1.58 2.25 -3.38
CA TRP A 184 2.97 2.74 -3.34
C TRP A 184 3.26 3.57 -4.58
N PRO A 185 3.98 4.70 -4.45
CA PRO A 185 4.24 5.55 -5.60
C PRO A 185 5.17 4.82 -6.57
N MET A 186 4.78 4.79 -7.84
CA MET A 186 5.65 4.23 -8.90
C MET A 186 6.78 5.21 -9.27
N ASP A 187 6.55 6.51 -9.13
CA ASP A 187 7.60 7.50 -9.30
C ASP A 187 8.36 7.73 -7.98
N PRO A 188 9.66 7.42 -7.90
CA PRO A 188 10.43 7.62 -6.68
C PRO A 188 10.51 9.10 -6.26
N ARG A 189 10.27 10.04 -7.18
CA ARG A 189 10.17 11.49 -6.89
C ARG A 189 8.91 11.84 -6.09
N CYS A 190 7.95 10.93 -6.01
CA CYS A 190 6.70 11.06 -5.25
C CYS A 190 6.69 10.20 -3.97
N LYS A 191 7.84 9.64 -3.55
CA LYS A 191 8.01 8.76 -2.39
C LYS A 191 7.93 9.52 -1.05
N MET A 192 6.79 10.13 -0.78
CA MET A 192 6.52 10.83 0.48
C MET A 192 6.58 9.88 1.66
N ILE A 193 7.18 10.29 2.78
CA ILE A 193 7.23 9.50 4.02
C ILE A 193 6.63 10.31 5.15
N VAL A 194 5.64 9.73 5.82
CA VAL A 194 4.92 10.42 6.91
C VAL A 194 4.56 9.41 8.00
N PRO A 195 4.88 9.65 9.28
CA PRO A 195 4.58 8.68 10.33
C PRO A 195 3.07 8.50 10.52
N LYS A 196 2.69 7.31 11.00
CA LYS A 196 1.31 7.03 11.41
C LYS A 196 0.97 7.82 12.69
N TYR A 197 -0.31 8.08 12.89
CA TYR A 197 -0.89 8.57 14.13
C TYR A 197 -0.45 7.72 15.34
N ASN A 198 -0.28 8.38 16.48
CA ASN A 198 0.05 7.75 17.76
C ASN A 198 -0.74 8.40 18.90
N PRO A 199 -1.69 7.72 19.56
CA PRO A 199 -2.32 6.46 19.13
C PRO A 199 -3.16 6.66 17.85
N PRO A 200 -3.64 5.57 17.19
CA PRO A 200 -4.51 5.70 16.02
C PRO A 200 -5.87 6.33 16.34
N ARG A 201 -6.54 6.87 15.32
CA ARG A 201 -7.93 7.33 15.43
C ARG A 201 -8.87 6.15 15.65
N ILE A 202 -9.93 6.40 16.43
CA ILE A 202 -11.02 5.44 16.65
C ILE A 202 -12.04 5.42 15.52
N TRP A 203 -12.06 6.45 14.67
CA TRP A 203 -12.99 6.57 13.54
C TRP A 203 -12.36 7.33 12.38
N THR A 204 -12.63 6.87 11.17
CA THR A 204 -12.23 7.40 9.86
C THR A 204 -13.38 7.03 8.91
N PRO A 205 -13.89 7.96 8.07
CA PRO A 205 -15.04 7.70 7.22
C PRO A 205 -14.69 6.75 6.06
N GLU A 206 -15.73 6.12 5.50
CA GLU A 206 -15.64 5.44 4.21
C GLU A 206 -15.10 6.41 3.14
N GLY A 207 -14.29 5.85 2.23
CA GLY A 207 -13.62 6.55 1.15
C GLY A 207 -12.48 7.46 1.60
N ALA A 208 -12.23 7.63 2.91
CA ALA A 208 -11.07 8.40 3.34
C ALA A 208 -9.81 7.83 2.69
N VAL A 209 -8.87 8.72 2.40
CA VAL A 209 -7.56 8.36 1.87
C VAL A 209 -6.52 8.99 2.76
N GLY A 210 -5.51 8.20 3.11
CA GLY A 210 -4.39 8.68 3.90
C GLY A 210 -3.09 7.99 3.56
N ILE A 211 -2.01 8.52 4.12
CA ILE A 211 -0.65 7.98 3.97
C ILE A 211 -0.02 7.65 5.34
N GLY A 212 0.77 6.59 5.40
CA GLY A 212 1.50 6.16 6.59
C GLY A 212 2.75 5.38 6.22
N GLY A 213 3.92 5.84 6.65
CA GLY A 213 5.17 5.57 5.94
C GLY A 213 5.10 6.17 4.55
N ALA A 214 5.48 5.40 3.52
CA ALA A 214 5.22 5.72 2.12
C ALA A 214 3.99 5.02 1.53
N CYS A 215 3.21 4.34 2.37
CA CYS A 215 2.05 3.59 1.93
C CYS A 215 0.83 4.49 1.95
N LEU A 216 0.15 4.61 0.82
CA LEU A 216 -1.18 5.20 0.71
C LEU A 216 -2.23 4.11 0.93
N PHE A 217 -3.34 4.45 1.59
CA PHE A 217 -4.44 3.53 1.85
C PHE A 217 -5.79 4.18 1.61
N THR A 218 -6.70 3.45 0.97
CA THR A 218 -8.11 3.83 0.79
C THR A 218 -8.99 3.06 1.76
N TYR A 219 -9.69 3.78 2.65
CA TYR A 219 -10.56 3.21 3.66
C TYR A 219 -11.89 2.82 3.01
N THR A 220 -12.15 1.52 2.86
CA THR A 220 -13.34 0.99 2.17
C THR A 220 -14.62 1.05 3.00
N THR A 221 -14.50 1.18 4.32
CA THR A 221 -15.62 1.34 5.24
C THR A 221 -15.22 2.25 6.40
N ALA A 222 -16.20 2.73 7.17
CA ALA A 222 -15.90 3.48 8.39
C ALA A 222 -15.21 2.59 9.43
N THR A 223 -14.01 2.98 9.86
CA THR A 223 -13.17 2.16 10.77
C THR A 223 -12.15 3.03 11.52
N GLY A 224 -11.44 2.46 12.49
CA GLY A 224 -10.26 3.09 13.10
C GLY A 224 -9.12 3.25 12.07
N GLY A 225 -8.23 4.21 12.27
CA GLY A 225 -7.21 4.51 11.25
C GLY A 225 -5.98 5.21 11.81
N GLY A 226 -4.81 4.78 11.34
CA GLY A 226 -3.52 5.35 11.73
C GLY A 226 -2.88 6.26 10.69
N TYR A 227 -3.43 6.36 9.48
CA TYR A 227 -2.77 7.07 8.37
C TYR A 227 -3.12 8.56 8.41
N GLN A 228 -2.21 9.43 8.00
CA GLN A 228 -2.43 10.87 7.83
C GLN A 228 -3.45 11.11 6.73
N LEU A 229 -4.60 11.70 7.06
CA LEU A 229 -5.72 11.88 6.12
C LEU A 229 -5.49 13.10 5.25
N PHE A 230 -5.63 12.96 3.94
CA PHE A 230 -5.53 14.11 3.03
C PHE A 230 -6.79 14.37 2.21
N GLY A 231 -7.71 13.41 2.11
CA GLY A 231 -8.96 13.61 1.37
C GLY A 231 -9.84 12.37 1.36
N ARG A 232 -10.95 12.45 0.61
CA ARG A 232 -11.91 11.35 0.44
C ARG A 232 -12.17 11.07 -1.03
N THR A 233 -12.10 9.80 -1.38
CA THR A 233 -12.44 9.25 -2.70
C THR A 233 -13.80 8.56 -2.67
N ILE A 234 -14.21 8.03 -3.81
CA ILE A 234 -15.48 7.35 -4.04
C ILE A 234 -15.49 5.95 -3.42
N PRO A 235 -16.68 5.32 -3.26
CA PRO A 235 -16.76 4.00 -2.67
C PRO A 235 -16.01 2.98 -3.53
N THR A 236 -15.17 2.17 -2.89
CA THR A 236 -14.37 1.11 -3.54
C THR A 236 -14.70 -0.27 -3.01
N PHE A 237 -15.80 -0.36 -2.27
CA PHE A 237 -16.34 -1.57 -1.68
C PHE A 237 -17.87 -1.49 -1.60
N GLN A 238 -18.56 -2.60 -1.81
CA GLN A 238 -20.00 -2.70 -1.57
C GLN A 238 -20.40 -4.09 -1.09
N PHE A 239 -20.60 -4.25 0.22
CA PHE A 239 -20.97 -5.53 0.82
C PHE A 239 -22.26 -6.14 0.23
N ALA A 240 -23.25 -5.30 -0.08
CA ALA A 240 -24.51 -5.75 -0.65
C ALA A 240 -24.44 -6.12 -2.15
N MET A 241 -23.32 -5.82 -2.83
CA MET A 241 -23.06 -6.16 -4.24
C MET A 241 -24.25 -5.84 -5.19
N LYS A 242 -24.95 -4.72 -4.93
CA LYS A 242 -26.11 -4.27 -5.71
C LYS A 242 -25.67 -3.69 -7.04
N HIS A 243 -24.64 -2.85 -7.02
CA HIS A 243 -24.10 -2.15 -8.17
C HIS A 243 -23.38 -3.11 -9.13
N PRO A 244 -23.57 -2.99 -10.46
CA PRO A 244 -22.99 -3.89 -11.47
C PRO A 244 -21.47 -4.14 -11.31
N GLN A 245 -20.69 -3.09 -11.05
CA GLN A 245 -19.25 -3.18 -10.77
C GLN A 245 -18.84 -4.20 -9.69
N PHE A 246 -19.72 -4.49 -8.72
CA PHE A 246 -19.39 -5.34 -7.58
C PHE A 246 -20.07 -6.71 -7.63
N LYS A 247 -20.55 -7.16 -8.80
CA LYS A 247 -21.29 -8.43 -8.93
C LYS A 247 -20.40 -9.67 -8.70
N ASP A 248 -19.16 -9.61 -9.15
CA ASP A 248 -18.22 -10.74 -9.03
C ASP A 248 -17.43 -10.72 -7.71
N SER A 249 -17.29 -9.53 -7.12
CA SER A 249 -16.55 -9.29 -5.88
C SER A 249 -17.06 -8.02 -5.21
N PRO A 250 -17.14 -7.97 -3.87
CA PRO A 250 -17.53 -6.74 -3.17
C PRO A 250 -16.41 -5.68 -3.20
N PHE A 251 -15.22 -6.01 -3.71
CA PHE A 251 -14.04 -5.15 -3.74
C PHE A 251 -13.79 -4.60 -5.15
N LEU A 252 -13.50 -3.30 -5.25
CA LEU A 252 -13.12 -2.68 -6.52
C LEU A 252 -11.74 -3.16 -6.98
N TYR A 253 -10.79 -3.22 -6.05
CA TYR A 253 -9.38 -3.52 -6.34
C TYR A 253 -9.14 -5.03 -6.45
N ARG A 254 -8.27 -5.42 -7.39
CA ARG A 254 -7.63 -6.73 -7.41
C ARG A 254 -6.65 -6.81 -6.21
N PRO A 255 -6.45 -7.99 -5.61
CA PRO A 255 -5.55 -8.15 -4.46
C PRO A 255 -4.14 -7.61 -4.68
N SER A 256 -3.64 -7.58 -5.92
CA SER A 256 -2.36 -7.00 -6.30
C SER A 256 -2.38 -6.59 -7.76
N GLY A 257 -1.51 -5.66 -8.16
CA GLY A 257 -1.25 -5.35 -9.57
C GLY A 257 -2.01 -4.14 -10.10
N ASP A 258 -3.17 -3.79 -9.55
CA ASP A 258 -3.88 -2.56 -9.94
C ASP A 258 -3.03 -1.31 -9.65
N ARG A 259 -3.18 -0.30 -10.49
CA ARG A 259 -2.65 1.05 -10.29
C ARG A 259 -3.81 2.01 -10.14
N ILE A 260 -3.72 2.94 -9.21
CA ILE A 260 -4.65 4.07 -9.13
C ILE A 260 -3.98 5.36 -9.59
N LYS A 261 -4.77 6.26 -10.16
CA LYS A 261 -4.38 7.65 -10.40
C LYS A 261 -5.48 8.55 -9.87
N PHE A 262 -5.09 9.60 -9.15
CA PHE A 262 -6.06 10.55 -8.61
C PHE A 262 -6.35 11.69 -9.58
N VAL A 263 -7.59 12.18 -9.54
CA VAL A 263 -8.00 13.43 -10.18
C VAL A 263 -8.71 14.28 -9.13
N GLU A 264 -8.22 15.50 -8.90
CA GLU A 264 -8.85 16.40 -7.93
C GLU A 264 -10.25 16.81 -8.42
N VAL A 265 -11.22 16.68 -7.52
CA VAL A 265 -12.62 17.08 -7.73
C VAL A 265 -13.14 17.79 -6.48
N SER A 266 -14.31 18.40 -6.58
CA SER A 266 -15.00 18.98 -5.43
C SER A 266 -15.60 17.91 -4.51
N GLU A 267 -15.77 18.24 -3.23
CA GLU A 267 -16.51 17.38 -2.28
C GLU A 267 -17.95 17.11 -2.76
N LYS A 268 -18.57 18.08 -3.44
CA LYS A 268 -19.91 17.92 -4.02
C LYS A 268 -19.95 16.80 -5.06
N GLU A 269 -18.95 16.73 -5.93
CA GLU A 269 -18.85 15.66 -6.93
C GLU A 269 -18.61 14.30 -6.27
N ILE A 270 -17.80 14.22 -5.21
CA ILE A 270 -17.66 12.97 -4.44
C ILE A 270 -19.03 12.54 -3.89
N LEU A 271 -19.77 13.43 -3.25
CA LEU A 271 -21.08 13.10 -2.67
C LEU A 271 -22.11 12.69 -3.74
N ASP A 272 -22.09 13.32 -4.91
CA ASP A 272 -22.93 12.93 -6.05
C ASP A 272 -22.60 11.50 -6.52
N ILE A 273 -21.30 11.17 -6.63
CA ILE A 273 -20.88 9.81 -6.99
C ILE A 273 -21.29 8.79 -5.93
N TYR A 274 -21.26 9.13 -4.64
CA TYR A 274 -21.77 8.23 -3.59
C TYR A 274 -23.24 7.84 -3.81
N ASP A 275 -24.10 8.81 -4.17
CA ASP A 275 -25.50 8.57 -4.49
C ASP A 275 -25.64 7.65 -5.73
N HIS A 276 -24.83 7.90 -6.75
CA HIS A 276 -24.79 7.08 -7.96
C HIS A 276 -24.22 5.67 -7.74
N VAL A 277 -23.37 5.46 -6.73
CA VAL A 277 -22.80 4.15 -6.40
C VAL A 277 -23.70 3.34 -5.45
N HIS A 278 -24.19 3.95 -4.36
CA HIS A 278 -24.92 3.23 -3.32
C HIS A 278 -26.42 3.13 -3.58
N GLU A 279 -27.05 4.18 -4.11
CA GLU A 279 -28.50 4.28 -4.24
C GLU A 279 -28.97 3.98 -5.67
N LYS A 280 -28.46 4.72 -6.66
CA LYS A 280 -28.89 4.57 -8.07
C LYS A 280 -28.23 3.40 -8.78
N THR A 281 -27.01 3.05 -8.37
CA THR A 281 -26.22 1.94 -8.90
C THR A 281 -25.83 2.03 -10.38
N ASP A 282 -25.65 3.25 -10.88
CA ASP A 282 -25.43 3.58 -12.30
C ASP A 282 -24.11 4.33 -12.57
N TYR A 283 -23.26 4.54 -11.55
CA TYR A 283 -21.92 5.11 -11.74
C TYR A 283 -21.02 4.17 -12.56
N VAL A 284 -20.31 4.72 -13.56
CA VAL A 284 -19.36 3.96 -14.35
C VAL A 284 -17.94 4.30 -13.90
N TYR A 285 -17.26 3.33 -13.29
CA TYR A 285 -15.87 3.49 -12.88
C TYR A 285 -14.97 3.58 -14.12
N ASN A 286 -14.03 4.53 -14.08
CA ASN A 286 -13.00 4.64 -15.10
C ASN A 286 -11.87 3.65 -14.80
N ILE A 287 -11.93 2.50 -15.48
CA ILE A 287 -11.00 1.38 -15.34
C ILE A 287 -10.48 1.02 -16.74
N GLU A 288 -9.17 1.14 -16.93
CA GLU A 288 -8.48 0.76 -18.15
C GLU A 288 -7.67 -0.52 -17.91
N GLU A 289 -7.86 -1.56 -18.73
CA GLU A 289 -6.97 -2.73 -18.71
C GLU A 289 -5.63 -2.35 -19.35
N SER A 290 -4.54 -2.62 -18.65
CA SER A 290 -3.17 -2.28 -19.04
C SER A 290 -2.20 -3.31 -18.48
N GLN A 291 -0.91 -3.06 -18.61
CA GLN A 291 0.15 -3.91 -18.09
C GLN A 291 1.28 -3.08 -17.47
N ILE A 292 1.98 -3.65 -16.50
CA ILE A 292 3.28 -3.19 -16.05
C ILE A 292 4.30 -4.10 -16.73
N VAL A 293 5.05 -3.55 -17.69
CA VAL A 293 6.25 -4.20 -18.23
C VAL A 293 7.41 -3.83 -17.30
N VAL A 294 7.93 -4.79 -16.56
CA VAL A 294 8.92 -4.51 -15.50
C VAL A 294 10.20 -3.93 -16.08
N LYS A 295 10.60 -4.35 -17.29
CA LYS A 295 11.70 -3.75 -18.03
C LYS A 295 11.52 -2.25 -18.27
N ASP A 296 10.36 -1.81 -18.76
CA ASP A 296 10.07 -0.39 -19.00
C ASP A 296 10.11 0.41 -17.69
N TYR A 297 9.67 -0.22 -16.59
CA TYR A 297 9.76 0.38 -15.26
C TYR A 297 11.21 0.52 -14.78
N ILE A 298 12.05 -0.50 -14.97
CA ILE A 298 13.50 -0.44 -14.67
C ILE A 298 14.17 0.65 -15.51
N ASP A 299 13.87 0.71 -16.81
CA ASP A 299 14.41 1.72 -17.72
C ASP A 299 13.98 3.14 -17.29
N PHE A 300 12.73 3.31 -16.85
CA PHE A 300 12.25 4.56 -16.25
C PHE A 300 13.04 4.94 -14.98
N LEU A 301 13.25 4.00 -14.05
CA LEU A 301 14.02 4.25 -12.84
C LEU A 301 15.48 4.64 -13.14
N ALA A 302 16.05 4.13 -14.24
CA ALA A 302 17.42 4.41 -14.66
C ALA A 302 17.60 5.77 -15.37
N GLN A 303 16.50 6.46 -15.71
CA GLN A 303 16.56 7.76 -16.38
C GLN A 303 17.31 8.80 -15.50
N PRO A 304 18.31 9.53 -16.04
CA PRO A 304 19.13 10.46 -15.25
C PRO A 304 18.31 11.51 -14.48
N GLU A 305 17.23 12.01 -15.07
CA GLU A 305 16.32 12.97 -14.45
C GLU A 305 15.48 12.38 -13.32
N VAL A 306 15.12 11.09 -13.40
CA VAL A 306 14.40 10.38 -12.35
C VAL A 306 15.33 10.13 -11.17
N VAL A 307 16.54 9.61 -11.44
CA VAL A 307 17.57 9.38 -10.42
C VAL A 307 17.94 10.68 -9.71
N LYS A 308 18.19 11.75 -10.47
CA LYS A 308 18.52 13.06 -9.92
C LYS A 308 17.36 13.62 -9.09
N GLY A 309 16.14 13.61 -9.63
CA GLY A 309 14.96 14.15 -8.93
C GLY A 309 14.62 13.37 -7.66
N ALA A 310 14.78 12.05 -7.67
CA ALA A 310 14.56 11.21 -6.49
C ALA A 310 15.56 11.57 -5.39
N LYS A 311 16.85 11.72 -5.74
CA LYS A 311 17.88 12.12 -4.79
C LYS A 311 17.64 13.53 -4.22
N GLU A 312 17.29 14.49 -5.06
CA GLU A 312 16.94 15.85 -4.61
C GLU A 312 15.73 15.85 -3.66
N PHE A 313 14.74 14.98 -3.91
CA PHE A 313 13.60 14.81 -3.01
C PHE A 313 13.98 14.13 -1.69
N GLU A 314 14.83 13.09 -1.72
CA GLU A 314 15.35 12.46 -0.51
C GLU A 314 16.15 13.43 0.36
N GLU A 315 16.94 14.32 -0.23
CA GLU A 315 17.66 15.38 0.48
C GLU A 315 16.68 16.37 1.15
N ARG A 316 15.61 16.78 0.46
CA ARG A 316 14.54 17.61 1.04
C ARG A 316 13.83 16.91 2.20
N GLN A 317 13.46 15.65 2.02
CA GLN A 317 12.82 14.83 3.04
C GLN A 317 13.72 14.63 4.27
N ALA A 318 15.03 14.43 4.08
CA ALA A 318 15.99 14.34 5.17
C ALA A 318 16.13 15.64 5.98
N MET A 319 15.88 16.80 5.36
CA MET A 319 15.79 18.08 6.07
C MET A 319 14.45 18.23 6.80
N GLY A 320 13.33 17.95 6.12
CA GLY A 320 11.98 18.06 6.70
C GLY A 320 11.77 17.14 7.90
N SER A 321 12.21 15.89 7.82
CA SER A 321 12.12 14.92 8.92
C SER A 321 12.88 15.32 10.19
N LYS A 322 13.89 16.20 10.11
CA LYS A 322 14.62 16.71 11.28
C LYS A 322 13.84 17.81 12.01
N THR A 323 13.00 18.57 11.29
CA THR A 323 12.27 19.71 11.84
C THR A 323 10.80 19.38 12.12
N ALA A 324 10.23 18.38 11.43
CA ALA A 324 8.84 17.98 11.61
C ALA A 324 8.57 17.51 13.05
N PRO A 325 7.41 17.86 13.63
CA PRO A 325 7.02 17.39 14.95
C PRO A 325 6.95 15.85 15.02
N LYS A 326 7.43 15.27 16.13
CA LYS A 326 7.43 13.80 16.34
C LYS A 326 6.12 13.33 16.97
N LEU A 327 5.56 12.24 16.46
CA LEU A 327 4.34 11.59 16.97
C LEU A 327 4.60 10.62 18.11
#